data_AF-A0A7C3R0D7-F1
#
_entry.id   AF-A0A7C3R0D7-F1
#
_cell.length_a   1.000
_cell.length_b   1.000
_cell.length_c   1.000
_cell.angle_alpha   90.00
_cell.angle_beta   90.00
_cell.angle_gamma   90.00
#
_symmetry.space_group_name_H-M   'P 1'
#
loop_
_entity.id
_entity.type
_entity.pdbx_description
1 polymer ?
#
loop_
_entity_poly.entity_id
_entity_poly.type
_entity_poly.pdbx_seq_one_letter_code
_entity_poly.pdbx_strand_id
1 'polypeptide(L)'
;EIMPDIEKTLKTERMIEKEIVTNDKTKIYLARILPYAIPSSTLRGAVATFIDVTAFHDAKRLQTVIDALPEHIAVLDHTGTIMLINSAWKRFALANGDKEMKRSGIGVNYLEVCLGDGKDGSIASAAVKGIRGILEGTLFSFSLEYPCHSPDEQRWFVMNVAPVNSGEYGAVISHINISSWYNPDAGQRS
;
A
#
# COMPACT_ATOMS: atom_id res chain seq x y z
N GLU A 1 21.68 -23.86 -2.38
CA GLU A 1 21.91 -25.20 -2.94
C GLU A 1 20.69 -26.09 -2.65
N ILE A 2 20.16 -26.83 -3.63
CA ILE A 2 18.86 -27.55 -3.52
C ILE A 2 18.99 -29.08 -3.42
N MET A 3 20.14 -29.65 -3.75
CA MET A 3 20.34 -31.11 -3.75
C MET A 3 20.02 -31.78 -2.41
N PRO A 4 20.40 -31.22 -1.23
CA PRO A 4 20.03 -31.82 0.06
C PRO A 4 18.51 -31.86 0.29
N ASP A 5 17.79 -30.87 -0.22
CA ASP A 5 16.34 -30.76 -0.08
C ASP A 5 15.62 -31.78 -0.99
N ILE A 6 16.17 -32.09 -2.17
CA ILE A 6 15.68 -33.18 -3.04
C ILE A 6 15.86 -34.54 -2.36
N GLU A 7 17.06 -34.83 -1.84
CA GLU A 7 17.31 -36.09 -1.13
C GLU A 7 16.40 -36.27 0.07
N LYS A 8 16.20 -35.21 0.85
CA LYS A 8 15.30 -35.24 2.01
C LYS A 8 13.86 -35.48 1.59
N THR A 9 13.40 -34.89 0.49
CA THR A 9 12.06 -35.12 -0.07
C THR A 9 11.87 -36.58 -0.46
N LEU A 10 12.86 -37.18 -1.14
CA LEU A 10 12.82 -38.59 -1.54
C LEU A 10 12.83 -39.56 -0.35
N LYS A 11 13.60 -39.25 0.70
CA LYS A 11 13.70 -40.06 1.92
C LYS A 11 12.45 -39.97 2.80
N THR A 12 11.84 -38.79 2.89
CA THR A 12 10.74 -38.53 3.83
C THR A 12 9.35 -38.62 3.20
N GLU A 13 9.26 -38.64 1.87
CA GLU A 13 7.99 -38.56 1.11
C GLU A 13 7.14 -37.34 1.50
N ARG A 14 7.78 -36.28 2.01
CA ARG A 14 7.12 -35.02 2.35
C ARG A 14 7.57 -33.93 1.41
N MET A 15 6.62 -33.09 1.01
CA MET A 15 6.92 -31.85 0.30
C MET A 15 7.89 -31.00 1.13
N ILE A 16 8.88 -30.42 0.46
CA ILE A 16 9.67 -29.33 0.99
C ILE A 16 9.34 -28.06 0.20
N GLU A 17 9.02 -27.00 0.92
CA GLU A 17 8.89 -25.65 0.39
C GLU A 17 9.94 -24.76 1.07
N LYS A 18 10.69 -23.99 0.27
CA LYS A 18 11.75 -23.12 0.78
C LYS A 18 12.07 -21.99 -0.19
N GLU A 19 12.42 -20.84 0.36
CA GLU A 19 12.97 -19.73 -0.43
C GLU A 19 14.47 -19.91 -0.67
N ILE A 20 14.88 -19.73 -1.92
CA ILE A 20 16.26 -19.82 -2.37
C ILE A 20 16.64 -18.48 -2.98
N VAL A 21 17.65 -17.84 -2.38
CA VAL A 21 18.24 -16.62 -2.90
C VAL A 21 19.36 -17.00 -3.86
N THR A 22 19.44 -16.35 -5.02
CA THR A 22 20.54 -16.53 -5.96
C THR A 22 21.87 -16.05 -5.36
N ASN A 23 22.99 -16.58 -5.85
CA ASN A 23 24.32 -16.27 -5.28
C ASN A 23 24.67 -14.77 -5.33
N ASP A 24 24.18 -14.07 -6.36
CA ASP A 24 24.31 -12.62 -6.55
C ASP A 24 23.30 -11.80 -5.71
N LYS A 25 22.41 -12.46 -4.97
CA LYS A 25 21.35 -11.88 -4.13
C LYS A 25 20.32 -11.02 -4.87
N THR A 26 20.23 -11.17 -6.19
CA THR A 26 19.30 -10.38 -7.02
C THR A 26 17.92 -10.99 -7.12
N LYS A 27 17.79 -12.31 -6.95
CA LYS A 27 16.52 -13.02 -7.08
C LYS A 27 16.24 -13.94 -5.90
N ILE A 28 14.96 -14.06 -5.59
CA ILE A 28 14.41 -14.98 -4.61
C ILE A 28 13.44 -15.91 -5.33
N TYR A 29 13.69 -17.21 -5.25
CA TYR A 29 12.82 -18.24 -5.79
C TYR A 29 12.13 -19.00 -4.67
N LEU A 30 10.81 -19.17 -4.74
CA LEU A 30 10.10 -20.16 -3.94
C LEU A 30 10.26 -21.51 -4.64
N ALA A 31 11.04 -22.40 -4.03
CA ALA A 31 11.23 -23.76 -4.49
C ALA A 31 10.25 -24.69 -3.77
N ARG A 32 9.42 -25.43 -4.52
CA ARG A 32 8.64 -26.56 -4.01
C ARG A 32 9.13 -27.85 -4.61
N ILE A 33 9.49 -28.80 -3.75
CA ILE A 33 9.96 -30.12 -4.12
C ILE A 33 8.92 -31.12 -3.65
N LEU A 34 8.31 -31.83 -4.59
CA LEU A 34 7.28 -32.82 -4.37
C LEU A 34 7.84 -34.21 -4.64
N PRO A 35 7.60 -35.20 -3.76
CA PRO A 35 7.89 -36.59 -4.10
C PRO A 35 6.92 -37.04 -5.20
N TYR A 36 7.42 -37.79 -6.17
CA TYR A 36 6.64 -38.30 -7.28
C TYR A 36 6.94 -39.79 -7.49
N ALA A 37 5.91 -40.62 -7.39
CA ALA A 37 6.01 -42.03 -7.75
C ALA A 37 5.78 -42.17 -9.26
N ILE A 38 6.72 -42.81 -9.96
CA ILE A 38 6.56 -43.05 -11.39
C ILE A 38 5.61 -44.23 -11.56
N PRO A 39 4.40 -44.04 -12.13
CA PRO A 39 3.49 -45.15 -12.39
C PRO A 39 4.20 -46.18 -13.26
N SER A 40 4.04 -47.48 -12.97
CA SER A 40 4.71 -48.62 -13.65
C SER A 40 6.19 -48.88 -13.31
N SER A 41 6.77 -48.20 -12.32
CA SER A 41 8.12 -48.54 -11.82
C SER A 41 8.21 -48.51 -10.29
N THR A 42 9.28 -49.09 -9.73
CA THR A 42 9.65 -48.91 -8.31
C THR A 42 10.49 -47.65 -8.08
N LEU A 43 10.80 -46.88 -9.13
CA LEU A 43 11.61 -45.68 -9.03
C LEU A 43 10.80 -44.54 -8.41
N ARG A 44 11.42 -43.89 -7.43
CA ARG A 44 10.90 -42.69 -6.76
C ARG A 44 11.64 -41.48 -7.30
N GLY A 45 10.89 -40.52 -7.81
CA GLY A 45 11.39 -39.25 -8.29
C GLY A 45 10.98 -38.11 -7.37
N ALA A 46 11.52 -36.93 -7.67
CA ALA A 46 11.07 -35.68 -7.09
C ALA A 46 10.87 -34.68 -8.22
N VAL A 47 9.80 -33.89 -8.12
CA VAL A 47 9.54 -32.77 -9.03
C VAL A 47 9.82 -31.50 -8.26
N ALA A 48 10.75 -30.69 -8.76
CA ALA A 48 11.05 -29.37 -8.20
C ALA A 48 10.45 -28.29 -9.11
N THR A 49 9.73 -27.34 -8.51
CA THR A 49 9.26 -26.12 -9.18
C THR A 49 9.94 -24.93 -8.54
N PHE A 50 10.23 -23.91 -9.34
CA PHE A 50 10.87 -22.68 -8.90
C PHE A 50 10.05 -21.51 -9.43
N ILE A 51 9.51 -20.71 -8.52
CA ILE A 51 8.73 -19.52 -8.86
C ILE A 51 9.55 -18.31 -8.41
N ASP A 52 9.86 -17.39 -9.33
CA ASP A 52 10.49 -16.11 -8.98
C ASP A 52 9.50 -15.29 -8.14
N VAL A 53 9.85 -15.05 -6.88
CA VAL A 53 9.05 -14.30 -5.90
C VAL A 53 9.72 -12.99 -5.49
N THR A 54 10.74 -12.54 -6.23
CA THR A 54 11.54 -11.35 -5.93
C THR A 54 10.65 -10.11 -5.81
N ALA A 55 9.79 -9.86 -6.80
CA ALA A 55 8.90 -8.71 -6.83
C ALA A 55 7.94 -8.67 -5.62
N PHE A 56 7.48 -9.83 -5.15
CA PHE A 56 6.61 -9.92 -3.97
C PHE A 56 7.35 -9.50 -2.69
N HIS A 57 8.60 -9.95 -2.53
CA HIS A 57 9.43 -9.56 -1.39
C HIS A 57 9.77 -8.07 -1.42
N ASP A 58 10.11 -7.52 -2.58
CA ASP A 58 10.42 -6.10 -2.70
C ASP A 58 9.20 -5.22 -2.42
N ALA A 59 8.03 -5.59 -2.94
CA ALA A 59 6.77 -4.93 -2.60
C ALA A 59 6.49 -4.98 -1.09
N LYS A 60 6.69 -6.14 -0.45
CA LYS A 60 6.49 -6.30 1.01
C LYS A 60 7.47 -5.45 1.83
N ARG A 61 8.72 -5.32 1.39
CA ARG A 61 9.72 -4.46 2.04
C ARG A 61 9.33 -2.99 1.93
N LEU A 62 8.96 -2.53 0.74
CA LEU A 62 8.49 -1.17 0.52
C LEU A 62 7.25 -0.86 1.36
N GLN A 63 6.29 -1.79 1.42
CA GLN A 63 5.11 -1.66 2.26
C GLN A 63 5.49 -1.53 3.74
N THR A 64 6.48 -2.30 4.22
CA THR A 64 6.96 -2.21 5.62
C THR A 64 7.56 -0.83 5.93
N VAL A 65 8.29 -0.23 4.98
CA VAL A 65 8.82 1.13 5.13
C VAL A 65 7.68 2.15 5.19
N ILE A 66 6.71 2.07 4.28
CA ILE A 66 5.55 2.96 4.23
C ILE A 66 4.66 2.79 5.47
N ASP A 67 4.56 1.59 6.04
CA ASP A 67 3.80 1.28 7.26
C ASP A 67 4.43 1.87 8.54
N ALA A 68 5.75 2.11 8.52
CA ALA A 68 6.47 2.75 9.62
C ALA A 68 6.29 4.27 9.66
N LEU A 69 5.85 4.87 8.54
CA LEU A 69 5.60 6.31 8.46
C LEU A 69 4.38 6.70 9.32
N PRO A 70 4.47 7.78 10.11
CA PRO A 70 3.36 8.26 10.93
C PRO A 70 2.27 8.92 10.09
N GLU A 71 2.59 9.42 8.90
CA GLU A 71 1.64 10.06 7.99
C GLU A 71 0.60 9.06 7.47
N HIS A 72 -0.64 9.52 7.28
CA HIS A 72 -1.66 8.69 6.66
C HIS A 72 -1.47 8.72 5.15
N ILE A 73 -1.10 7.59 4.55
CA ILE A 73 -0.79 7.52 3.12
C ILE A 73 -1.81 6.64 2.40
N ALA A 74 -2.33 7.15 1.28
CA ALA A 74 -3.12 6.41 0.32
C ALA A 74 -2.58 6.62 -1.11
N VAL A 75 -2.58 5.58 -1.92
CA VAL A 75 -2.26 5.64 -3.35
C VAL A 75 -3.54 5.41 -4.14
N LEU A 76 -3.79 6.27 -5.11
CA LEU A 76 -4.95 6.22 -5.98
C LEU A 76 -4.55 5.76 -7.39
N ASP A 77 -5.48 5.12 -8.10
CA ASP A 77 -5.41 4.96 -9.55
C ASP A 77 -5.82 6.25 -10.29
N HIS A 78 -5.81 6.23 -11.62
CA HIS A 78 -6.20 7.37 -12.46
C HIS A 78 -7.68 7.79 -12.31
N THR A 79 -8.54 6.94 -11.75
CA THR A 79 -9.96 7.23 -11.51
C THR A 79 -10.22 7.82 -10.12
N GLY A 80 -9.20 7.84 -9.26
CA GLY A 80 -9.31 8.24 -7.86
C GLY A 80 -9.68 7.11 -6.91
N THR A 81 -9.59 5.85 -7.35
CA THR A 81 -9.85 4.66 -6.54
C THR A 81 -8.62 4.30 -5.71
N ILE A 82 -8.82 4.04 -4.43
CA ILE A 82 -7.73 3.68 -3.50
C ILE A 82 -7.18 2.30 -3.89
N MET A 83 -5.91 2.25 -4.24
CA MET A 83 -5.18 1.02 -4.57
C MET A 83 -4.37 0.51 -3.39
N LEU A 84 -3.76 1.42 -2.61
CA LEU A 84 -2.91 1.08 -1.47
C LEU A 84 -3.13 2.06 -0.32
N ILE A 85 -2.96 1.59 0.92
CA ILE A 85 -2.98 2.41 2.14
C ILE A 85 -1.95 1.89 3.14
N ASN A 86 -1.37 2.79 3.93
CA ASN A 86 -0.45 2.40 5.00
C ASN A 86 -1.17 2.10 6.33
N SER A 87 -0.41 1.57 7.28
CA SER A 87 -0.92 1.21 8.60
C SER A 87 -1.44 2.41 9.39
N ALA A 88 -0.85 3.60 9.23
CA ALA A 88 -1.32 4.81 9.88
C ALA A 88 -2.71 5.24 9.37
N TRP A 89 -2.92 5.20 8.05
CA TRP A 89 -4.23 5.43 7.43
C TRP A 89 -5.30 4.48 7.96
N LYS A 90 -4.99 3.17 8.04
CA LYS A 90 -5.91 2.16 8.59
C LYS A 90 -6.31 2.48 10.03
N ARG A 91 -5.33 2.81 10.89
CA ARG A 91 -5.60 3.18 12.30
C ARG A 91 -6.48 4.42 12.39
N PHE A 92 -6.22 5.42 11.55
CA PHE A 92 -7.01 6.66 11.52
C PHE A 92 -8.45 6.41 11.08
N ALA A 93 -8.68 5.65 10.00
CA ALA A 93 -10.02 5.31 9.54
C ALA A 93 -10.81 4.53 10.60
N LEU A 94 -10.17 3.56 11.28
CA LEU A 94 -10.75 2.81 12.40
C LEU A 94 -11.15 3.74 13.56
N ALA A 95 -10.27 4.67 13.94
CA ALA A 95 -10.52 5.62 15.02
C ALA A 95 -11.64 6.63 14.70
N ASN A 96 -11.85 6.95 13.42
CA ASN A 96 -12.91 7.85 12.95
C ASN A 96 -14.21 7.12 12.55
N GLY A 97 -14.33 5.82 12.85
CA GLY A 97 -15.58 5.07 12.75
C GLY A 97 -15.76 4.25 11.47
N ASP A 98 -14.81 4.25 10.53
CA ASP A 98 -14.86 3.37 9.35
C ASP A 98 -14.20 2.01 9.65
N LYS A 99 -14.85 1.23 10.53
CA LYS A 99 -14.29 -0.04 11.02
C LYS A 99 -14.15 -1.10 9.93
N GLU A 100 -15.02 -1.07 8.95
CA GLU A 100 -15.08 -2.05 7.86
C GLU A 100 -14.35 -1.56 6.60
N MET A 101 -13.69 -0.39 6.67
CA MET A 101 -12.99 0.23 5.53
C MET A 101 -13.90 0.43 4.31
N LYS A 102 -15.20 0.66 4.54
CA LYS A 102 -16.19 0.84 3.48
C LYS A 102 -16.05 2.18 2.77
N ARG A 103 -15.39 3.13 3.41
CA ARG A 103 -15.25 4.52 2.94
C ARG A 103 -13.81 4.93 2.71
N SER A 104 -12.86 4.25 3.34
CA SER A 104 -11.44 4.60 3.30
C SER A 104 -10.53 3.41 2.96
N GLY A 105 -11.13 2.29 2.52
CA GLY A 105 -10.43 1.07 2.13
C GLY A 105 -10.00 1.01 0.68
N ILE A 106 -9.23 -0.03 0.36
CA ILE A 106 -8.84 -0.38 -1.00
C ILE A 106 -10.09 -0.70 -1.83
N GLY A 107 -10.13 -0.21 -3.07
CA GLY A 107 -11.25 -0.35 -4.00
C GLY A 107 -12.33 0.73 -3.85
N VAL A 108 -12.23 1.61 -2.84
CA VAL A 108 -13.16 2.73 -2.66
C VAL A 108 -12.69 3.94 -3.46
N ASN A 109 -13.62 4.64 -4.13
CA ASN A 109 -13.31 5.89 -4.79
C ASN A 109 -13.20 7.03 -3.77
N TYR A 110 -11.97 7.53 -3.56
CA TYR A 110 -11.69 8.56 -2.57
C TYR A 110 -12.41 9.88 -2.88
N LEU A 111 -12.51 10.24 -4.18
CA LEU A 111 -13.13 11.49 -4.61
C LEU A 111 -14.63 11.49 -4.33
N GLU A 112 -15.31 10.37 -4.59
CA GLU A 112 -16.74 10.21 -4.30
C GLU A 112 -17.03 10.32 -2.80
N VAL A 113 -16.20 9.67 -1.98
CA VAL A 113 -16.35 9.73 -0.52
C VAL A 113 -16.12 11.14 0.01
N CYS A 114 -15.11 11.87 -0.49
CA CYS A 114 -14.89 13.26 -0.10
C CYS A 114 -16.09 14.16 -0.41
N LEU A 115 -16.75 13.98 -1.56
CA LEU A 115 -17.93 14.77 -1.93
C LEU A 115 -19.17 14.39 -1.11
N GLY A 116 -19.32 13.10 -0.77
CA GLY A 116 -20.50 12.58 -0.07
C GLY A 116 -20.57 12.92 1.42
N ASP A 117 -19.45 13.28 2.07
CA ASP A 117 -19.38 13.37 3.54
C ASP A 117 -19.91 14.67 4.15
N GLY A 118 -20.26 15.67 3.32
CA GLY A 118 -21.14 16.81 3.68
C GLY A 118 -20.67 17.77 4.80
N LYS A 119 -19.59 17.49 5.52
CA LYS A 119 -19.19 18.26 6.72
C LYS A 119 -18.51 19.59 6.42
N ASP A 120 -17.82 19.72 5.29
CA ASP A 120 -17.19 20.97 4.82
C ASP A 120 -17.10 20.98 3.28
N GLY A 121 -18.22 21.31 2.63
CA GLY A 121 -18.36 21.19 1.17
C GLY A 121 -17.34 22.00 0.35
N SER A 122 -16.85 23.14 0.88
CA SER A 122 -15.85 23.97 0.19
C SER A 122 -14.46 23.32 0.19
N ILE A 123 -14.02 22.79 1.34
CA ILE A 123 -12.73 22.11 1.50
C ILE A 123 -12.74 20.80 0.72
N ALA A 124 -13.81 20.02 0.83
CA ALA A 124 -13.97 18.78 0.07
C ALA A 124 -13.92 19.04 -1.46
N SER A 125 -14.61 20.08 -1.93
CA SER A 125 -14.58 20.46 -3.35
C SER A 125 -13.19 20.91 -3.80
N ALA A 126 -12.46 21.66 -2.95
CA ALA A 126 -11.10 22.09 -3.26
C ALA A 126 -10.14 20.90 -3.35
N ALA A 127 -10.22 19.96 -2.41
CA ALA A 127 -9.44 18.72 -2.41
C ALA A 127 -9.69 17.91 -3.68
N VAL A 128 -10.96 17.66 -4.02
CA VAL A 128 -11.34 16.88 -5.20
C VAL A 128 -10.85 17.55 -6.49
N LYS A 129 -10.99 18.87 -6.61
CA LYS A 129 -10.48 19.61 -7.76
C LYS A 129 -8.95 19.51 -7.87
N GLY A 130 -8.24 19.65 -6.76
CA GLY A 130 -6.79 19.53 -6.70
C GLY A 130 -6.32 18.13 -7.12
N ILE A 131 -6.92 17.08 -6.55
CA ILE A 131 -6.58 15.69 -6.87
C ILE A 131 -6.87 15.38 -8.34
N ARG A 132 -8.02 15.81 -8.88
CA ARG A 132 -8.31 15.64 -10.32
C ARG A 132 -7.27 16.33 -11.19
N GLY A 133 -6.86 17.54 -10.83
CA GLY A 133 -5.79 18.24 -11.56
C GLY A 133 -4.48 17.46 -11.61
N ILE A 134 -4.12 16.76 -10.52
CA ILE A 134 -2.95 15.87 -10.47
C ILE A 134 -3.16 14.64 -11.38
N LEU A 135 -4.32 13.97 -11.25
CA LEU A 135 -4.62 12.75 -12.03
C LEU A 135 -4.71 13.01 -13.53
N GLU A 136 -5.18 14.20 -13.93
CA GLU A 136 -5.24 14.66 -15.32
C GLU A 136 -3.89 15.22 -15.82
N GLY A 137 -2.89 15.34 -14.95
CA GLY A 137 -1.56 15.87 -15.28
C GLY A 137 -1.51 17.38 -15.50
N THR A 138 -2.55 18.12 -15.09
CA THR A 138 -2.57 19.60 -15.16
C THR A 138 -1.84 20.26 -13.99
N LEU A 139 -1.67 19.52 -12.88
CA LEU A 139 -0.90 19.92 -11.70
C LEU A 139 0.24 18.93 -11.45
N PHE A 140 1.38 19.44 -10.97
CA PHE A 140 2.53 18.61 -10.57
C PHE A 140 2.59 18.32 -9.07
N SER A 141 1.88 19.13 -8.28
CA SER A 141 1.67 18.92 -6.84
C SER A 141 0.47 19.74 -6.39
N PHE A 142 -0.19 19.29 -5.33
CA PHE A 142 -1.30 19.99 -4.71
C PHE A 142 -1.21 19.83 -3.19
N SER A 143 -1.53 20.90 -2.45
CA SER A 143 -1.55 20.89 -1.00
C SER A 143 -2.76 21.67 -0.48
N LEU A 144 -3.35 21.18 0.61
CA LEU A 144 -4.52 21.80 1.25
C LEU A 144 -4.47 21.60 2.75
N GLU A 145 -4.47 22.69 3.51
CA GLU A 145 -4.65 22.67 4.95
C GLU A 145 -6.14 22.63 5.30
N TYR A 146 -6.51 21.79 6.26
CA TYR A 146 -7.89 21.66 6.70
C TYR A 146 -8.01 21.24 8.17
N PRO A 147 -9.07 21.70 8.87
CA PRO A 147 -9.40 21.22 10.19
C PRO A 147 -9.98 19.80 10.13
N CYS A 148 -9.54 18.93 11.03
CA CYS A 148 -10.14 17.61 11.26
C CYS A 148 -10.40 17.43 12.75
N HIS A 149 -11.37 18.20 13.24
CA HIS A 149 -11.73 18.22 14.65
C HIS A 149 -12.55 16.97 15.01
N SER A 150 -12.20 16.32 16.10
CA SER A 150 -13.11 15.42 16.81
C SER A 150 -13.85 16.24 17.87
N PRO A 151 -14.93 15.69 18.48
CA PRO A 151 -15.60 16.36 19.60
C PRO A 151 -14.65 16.74 20.75
N ASP A 152 -13.58 15.96 20.93
CA ASP A 152 -12.67 16.07 22.07
C ASP A 152 -11.29 16.66 21.70
N GLU A 153 -10.97 16.82 20.42
CA GLU A 153 -9.64 17.23 19.96
C GLU A 153 -9.71 18.12 18.71
N GLN A 154 -9.11 19.30 18.80
CA GLN A 154 -8.95 20.21 17.68
C GLN A 154 -7.65 19.87 16.93
N ARG A 155 -7.77 19.22 15.77
CA ARG A 155 -6.61 18.89 14.94
C ARG A 155 -6.61 19.63 13.61
N TRP A 156 -5.42 19.97 13.15
CA TRP A 156 -5.15 20.52 11.83
C TRP A 156 -4.31 19.54 11.03
N PHE A 157 -4.69 19.37 9.77
CA PHE A 157 -4.01 18.51 8.83
C PHE A 157 -3.62 19.29 7.59
N VAL A 158 -2.49 18.90 7.00
CA VAL A 158 -2.19 19.22 5.60
C VAL A 158 -2.34 17.96 4.77
N MET A 159 -3.13 18.04 3.72
CA MET A 159 -3.17 17.06 2.64
C MET A 159 -2.11 17.46 1.61
N ASN A 160 -1.24 16.53 1.23
CA ASN A 160 -0.37 16.67 0.07
C ASN A 160 -0.74 15.62 -0.97
N VAL A 161 -0.70 16.01 -2.24
CA VAL A 161 -1.00 15.14 -3.38
C VAL A 161 0.08 15.32 -4.44
N ALA A 162 0.66 14.20 -4.86
CA ALA A 162 1.69 14.17 -5.90
C ALA A 162 1.36 13.11 -6.95
N PRO A 163 1.69 13.33 -8.23
CA PRO A 163 1.47 12.35 -9.28
C PRO A 163 2.42 11.17 -9.10
N VAL A 164 1.93 9.97 -9.41
CA VAL A 164 2.75 8.76 -9.51
C VAL A 164 2.82 8.39 -10.98
N ASN A 165 3.98 8.58 -11.61
CA ASN A 165 4.16 8.27 -13.02
C ASN A 165 4.56 6.80 -13.24
N SER A 166 3.75 5.87 -12.73
CA SER A 166 4.08 4.44 -12.79
C SER A 166 2.83 3.56 -12.93
N GLY A 167 2.68 2.95 -14.11
CA GLY A 167 1.75 1.87 -14.35
C GLY A 167 0.29 2.24 -14.08
N GLU A 168 -0.31 1.57 -13.10
CA GLU A 168 -1.72 1.72 -12.70
C GLU A 168 -1.97 2.80 -11.64
N TYR A 169 -0.91 3.37 -11.07
CA TYR A 169 -1.02 4.41 -10.04
C TYR A 169 -1.13 5.78 -10.69
N GLY A 170 -2.06 6.61 -10.19
CA GLY A 170 -2.25 7.98 -10.65
C GLY A 170 -1.68 9.01 -9.68
N ALA A 171 -1.95 8.87 -8.38
CA ALA A 171 -1.52 9.85 -7.38
C ALA A 171 -1.26 9.21 -6.01
N VAL A 172 -0.39 9.83 -5.23
CA VAL A 172 -0.22 9.56 -3.79
C VAL A 172 -0.79 10.72 -3.00
N ILE A 173 -1.56 10.40 -1.97
CA ILE A 173 -2.12 11.33 -0.99
C ILE A 173 -1.46 11.05 0.35
N SER A 174 -1.00 12.10 1.03
CA SER A 174 -0.58 12.03 2.43
C SER A 174 -1.33 13.05 3.27
N HIS A 175 -1.76 12.64 4.46
CA HIS A 175 -2.27 13.54 5.49
C HIS A 175 -1.29 13.60 6.65
N ILE A 176 -0.86 14.81 6.98
CA ILE A 176 0.11 15.07 8.04
C ILE A 176 -0.60 15.89 9.11
N ASN A 177 -0.56 15.42 10.35
CA ASN A 177 -1.07 16.20 11.48
C ASN A 177 -0.07 17.31 11.80
N ILE A 178 -0.48 18.56 11.56
CA ILE A 178 0.34 19.76 11.78
C ILE A 178 -0.02 20.49 13.08
N SER A 179 -0.93 19.94 13.89
CA SER A 179 -1.48 20.62 15.09
C SER A 179 -0.41 21.14 16.04
N SER A 180 0.73 20.44 16.16
CA SER A 180 1.82 20.85 17.07
C SER A 180 2.59 22.10 16.62
N TRP A 181 2.52 22.47 15.33
CA TRP A 181 3.16 23.67 14.78
C TRP A 181 2.21 24.51 13.92
N TYR A 182 0.91 24.22 13.97
CA TYR A 182 -0.10 24.98 13.27
C TYR A 182 -0.20 26.35 13.91
N ASN A 183 0.12 27.39 13.14
CA ASN A 183 0.01 28.77 13.58
C ASN A 183 -1.03 29.48 12.72
N PRO A 184 -2.25 29.74 13.25
CA PRO A 184 -3.31 30.42 12.50
C PRO A 184 -2.91 31.85 12.06
N ASP A 185 -1.91 32.46 12.71
CA ASP A 185 -1.47 33.83 12.43
C ASP A 185 -0.32 33.91 11.39
N ALA A 186 0.22 32.78 10.92
CA ALA A 186 1.33 32.77 9.96
C ALA A 186 0.91 33.20 8.54
N GLY A 187 -0.37 33.08 8.19
CA GLY A 187 -0.92 33.51 6.89
C GLY A 187 -1.21 35.00 6.75
N GLN A 188 -0.91 35.82 7.77
CA GLN A 188 -1.20 37.27 7.78
C GLN A 188 0.03 38.18 7.78
N ARG A 189 1.22 37.65 7.49
CA ARG A 189 2.43 38.47 7.28
C ARG A 189 2.87 38.44 5.82
N SER A 190 2.55 39.56 5.17
CA SER A 190 3.09 40.21 3.96
C SER A 190 4.05 39.47 3.06
#